data_AF-A0A261F2P5-F1
#
_entry.id   AF-A0A261F2P5-F1
#
_cell.length_a   1.000
_cell.length_b   1.000
_cell.length_c   1.000
_cell.angle_alpha   90.00
_cell.angle_beta   90.00
_cell.angle_gamma   90.00
#
_symmetry.space_group_name_H-M   'P 1'
#
loop_
_entity.id
_entity.type
_entity.pdbx_description
1 polymer ?
#
loop_
_entity_poly.entity_id
_entity_poly.type
_entity_poly.pdbx_seq_one_letter_code
_entity_poly.pdbx_strand_id
1 'polypeptide(L)' 'MTSGEPIDIEIYIQGTLGLLYVNKDTAFGFRMYNHRNRRIGAFSTEGGLRVNGLRGLTDN' A
#
# COMPACT_ATOMS: atom_id res chain seq x y z
N MET A 1 13.02 -3.12 -12.96
CA MET A 1 12.13 -1.93 -12.97
C MET A 1 12.89 -0.83 -13.68
N THR A 2 12.35 -0.30 -14.77
CA THR A 2 12.89 0.85 -15.50
C THR A 2 12.62 2.12 -14.71
N SER A 3 13.63 2.98 -14.58
CA SER A 3 13.52 4.24 -13.84
C SER A 3 12.48 5.14 -14.50
N GLY A 4 11.39 5.44 -13.79
CA GLY A 4 10.40 6.45 -14.18
C GLY A 4 8.99 5.97 -14.52
N GLU A 5 8.76 4.65 -14.63
CA GLU A 5 7.40 4.15 -14.83
C GLU A 5 6.60 4.20 -13.52
N PRO A 6 5.37 4.78 -13.53
CA PRO A 6 4.47 4.70 -12.39
C PRO A 6 4.18 3.24 -12.02
N ILE A 7 4.05 2.97 -10.72
CA ILE A 7 3.58 1.68 -10.22
C ILE A 7 2.21 1.85 -9.58
N ASP A 8 1.35 0.87 -9.81
CA ASP A 8 0.07 0.77 -9.13
C ASP A 8 0.24 -0.08 -7.87
N ILE A 9 -0.17 0.46 -6.73
CA ILE A 9 -0.10 -0.20 -5.43
C ILE A 9 -1.51 -0.36 -4.87
N GLU A 10 -1.87 -1.58 -4.52
CA GLU A 10 -3.12 -1.89 -3.83
C GLU A 10 -2.82 -2.66 -2.53
N ILE A 11 -3.46 -2.23 -1.44
CA ILE A 11 -3.30 -2.86 -0.12
C ILE A 11 -4.68 -3.26 0.38
N TYR A 12 -4.85 -4.56 0.62
CA TYR A 12 -6.07 -5.13 1.20
C TYR A 12 -5.77 -5.58 2.62
N ILE A 13 -6.57 -5.11 3.59
CA ILE A 13 -6.41 -5.47 5.00
C ILE A 13 -7.71 -6.10 5.48
N GLN A 14 -7.63 -7.36 5.93
CA GLN A 14 -8.74 -8.09 6.52
C GLN A 14 -8.32 -8.69 7.87
N GLY A 15 -8.91 -8.20 8.95
CA GLY A 15 -8.43 -8.53 10.29
C GLY A 15 -6.95 -8.14 10.41
N THR A 16 -6.09 -9.05 10.87
CA THR A 16 -4.63 -8.78 10.96
C THR A 16 -3.87 -9.09 9.68
N LEU A 17 -4.52 -9.61 8.63
CA LEU A 17 -3.86 -10.00 7.39
C LEU A 17 -3.84 -8.82 6.40
N GLY A 18 -2.68 -8.54 5.84
CA GLY A 18 -2.48 -7.59 4.75
C GLY A 18 -1.96 -8.29 3.50
N LEU A 19 -2.49 -7.91 2.34
CA LEU A 19 -1.99 -8.31 1.02
C LEU A 19 -1.62 -7.06 0.23
N LEU A 20 -0.41 -7.05 -0.32
CA LEU A 20 0.12 -6.01 -1.19
C LEU A 20 0.18 -6.54 -2.63
N TYR A 21 -0.42 -5.79 -3.54
CA TYR A 21 -0.30 -5.98 -4.97
C TYR A 21 0.52 -4.84 -5.57
N VAL A 22 1.39 -5.19 -6.53
CA VAL A 22 2.12 -4.22 -7.36
C VAL A 22 1.77 -4.51 -8.79
N ASN A 23 1.24 -3.51 -9.50
CA ASN A 23 0.77 -3.65 -10.88
C ASN A 23 -0.21 -4.81 -11.06
N LYS A 24 -1.11 -5.00 -10.09
CA LYS A 24 -2.14 -6.06 -10.01
C LYS A 24 -1.62 -7.48 -9.78
N ASP A 25 -0.31 -7.66 -9.62
CA ASP A 25 0.28 -8.94 -9.25
C ASP A 25 0.51 -9.02 -7.74
N THR A 26 0.24 -10.17 -7.12
CA THR A 26 0.49 -10.39 -5.70
C THR A 26 1.99 -10.27 -5.44
N ALA A 27 2.39 -9.25 -4.70
CA ALA A 27 3.79 -9.01 -4.38
C ALA A 27 4.17 -9.61 -3.03
N PHE A 28 3.36 -9.36 -1.98
CA PHE A 28 3.69 -9.81 -0.63
C PHE A 28 2.48 -9.87 0.31
N GLY A 29 2.48 -10.84 1.23
CA GLY A 29 1.50 -10.96 2.31
C GLY A 29 2.14 -10.74 3.67
N PHE A 30 1.50 -9.98 4.55
CA PHE A 30 2.03 -9.64 5.88
C PHE A 30 0.97 -9.67 6.97
N ARG A 31 1.43 -9.71 8.23
CA ARG A 31 0.57 -9.50 9.40
C ARG A 31 0.78 -8.10 9.96
N MET A 32 -0.31 -7.38 10.18
CA MET A 32 -0.34 -6.08 10.82
C MET A 32 -1.22 -6.12 12.06
N TYR A 33 -0.60 -6.24 13.22
CA TYR A 33 -1.27 -6.09 14.51
C TYR A 33 -1.47 -4.60 14.82
N ASN A 34 -2.54 -4.26 15.57
CA ASN A 34 -2.83 -2.88 16.02
C ASN A 34 -2.96 -1.81 14.91
N HIS A 35 -3.35 -2.20 13.68
CA HIS A 35 -3.54 -1.29 12.56
C HIS A 35 -4.86 -0.50 12.62
N ARG A 36 -5.86 -0.98 13.38
CA ARG A 36 -7.16 -0.32 13.50
C ARG A 36 -6.99 1.08 14.11
N ASN A 37 -7.74 2.04 13.58
CA ASN A 37 -7.74 3.45 14.00
C ASN A 37 -6.38 4.16 13.85
N ARG A 38 -5.49 3.66 12.99
CA ARG A 38 -4.22 4.32 12.66
C ARG A 38 -4.31 5.00 11.30
N ARG A 39 -3.51 6.07 11.13
CA ARG A 39 -3.32 6.70 9.82
C ARG A 39 -2.33 5.88 9.00
N ILE A 40 -2.68 5.60 7.76
CA ILE A 40 -1.78 4.98 6.78
C ILE A 40 -1.28 6.08 5.86
N GLY A 41 0.00 6.03 5.51
CA GLY A 41 0.64 7.00 4.63
C GLY A 41 1.82 6.40 3.88
N ALA A 42 2.19 7.06 2.78
CA ALA A 42 3.35 6.69 2.00
C ALA A 42 4.57 7.53 2.42
N PHE A 43 5.76 6.94 2.34
CA PHE A 43 7.03 7.62 2.61
C PHE A 43 8.10 7.12 1.65
N SER A 44 9.11 7.95 1.39
CA SER A 44 10.33 7.57 0.68
C SER A 44 11.50 7.66 1.63
N THR A 45 12.34 6.63 1.69
CA THR A 45 13.62 6.68 2.44
C THR A 45 14.69 7.42 1.65
N GLU A 46 14.63 7.34 0.32
CA GLU A 46 15.59 7.95 -0.60
C GLU A 46 14.86 8.56 -1.79
N GLY A 47 15.37 9.66 -2.33
CA GLY A 47 14.78 10.34 -3.49
C GLY A 47 13.42 10.98 -3.22
N GLY A 48 12.68 11.26 -4.29
CA GLY A 48 11.34 11.87 -4.25
C GLY A 48 10.25 10.86 -4.58
N LEU A 49 9.14 10.90 -3.85
CA LEU A 49 7.95 10.12 -4.12
C LEU A 49 6.81 11.03 -4.57
N ARG A 50 6.18 10.70 -5.70
CA ARG A 50 4.94 11.32 -6.15
C ARG A 50 3.82 10.30 -6.07
N VAL A 51 2.85 10.56 -5.19
CA VAL A 51 1.64 9.75 -5.06
C VAL A 51 0.49 10.44 -5.80
N ASN A 52 -0.13 9.73 -6.74
CA ASN A 52 -1.31 10.20 -7.46
C ASN A 52 -2.49 9.28 -7.09
N GLY A 53 -3.66 9.86 -6.76
CA GLY A 53 -4.89 9.08 -6.64
C GLY A 53 -5.01 8.18 -5.41
N LEU A 54 -4.41 8.55 -4.26
CA LEU A 54 -4.57 7.81 -3.01
C LEU A 54 -6.05 7.74 -2.60
N ARG A 55 -6.57 6.53 -2.42
CA ARG A 55 -7.95 6.25 -1.99
C ARG A 55 -7.94 5.19 -0.91
N GLY A 56 -8.81 5.35 0.08
CA GLY A 56 -9.04 4.37 1.14
C GLY A 56 -10.52 4.00 1.17
N LEU A 57 -10.81 2.70 1.19
CA LEU A 57 -12.15 2.17 1.39
C LEU A 57 -12.13 1.40 2.71
N THR A 58 -13.15 1.63 3.54
CA THR A 58 -13.29 0.99 4.84
C THR A 58 -14.73 0.52 4.98
N ASP A 59 -14.92 -0.73 5.36
CA ASP A 59 -16.21 -1.23 5.80
C ASP A 59 -16.43 -0.65 7.22
N ASN A 60 -17.46 0.20 7.37
CA ASN A 60 -17.85 0.77 8.66
C ASN A 60 -18.35 -0.32 9.63
#